data_AF-A0A177IEI0-F1
#
_entry.id   AF-A0A177IEI0-F1
#
_cell.length_a   1.000
_cell.length_b   1.000
_cell.length_c   1.000
_cell.angle_alpha   90.00
_cell.angle_beta   90.00
_cell.angle_gamma   90.00
#
_symmetry.space_group_name_H-M   'P 1'
#
loop_
_entity.id
_entity.type
_entity.pdbx_description
1 polymer ?
#
loop_
_entity_poly.entity_id
_entity_poly.type
_entity_poly.pdbx_seq_one_letter_code
_entity_poly.pdbx_strand_id
1 'polypeptide(L)'
;MITFDEAVEKVFQHRGPLAGAAETDTHWLFSPSRPDNSIGPTLVNRETGEIEQYDTNPKNWRPVLKAFRAQEPTPRPIPTEFYEEPEHIKAP
;
A
#
# COMPACT_ATOMS: atom_id res chain seq x y z
N MET A 1 17.07 3.13 -5.55
CA MET A 1 15.73 2.85 -6.07
C MET A 1 15.53 1.34 -6.02
N ILE A 2 14.56 0.88 -5.23
CA ILE A 2 14.21 -0.54 -5.17
C ILE A 2 13.29 -0.90 -6.34
N THR A 3 13.17 -2.18 -6.64
CA THR A 3 12.21 -2.71 -7.61
C THR A 3 10.82 -2.86 -6.99
N PHE A 4 9.81 -3.05 -7.84
CA PHE A 4 8.45 -3.30 -7.37
C PHE A 4 8.34 -4.63 -6.61
N ASP A 5 9.01 -5.69 -7.07
CA ASP A 5 8.95 -7.00 -6.42
C ASP A 5 9.61 -6.96 -5.02
N GLU A 6 10.74 -6.24 -4.87
CA GLU A 6 11.35 -5.97 -3.57
C GLU A 6 10.41 -5.17 -2.65
N ALA A 7 9.69 -4.18 -3.20
CA ALA A 7 8.70 -3.41 -2.44
C ALA A 7 7.52 -4.29 -1.99
N VAL A 8 7.01 -5.15 -2.87
CA VAL A 8 5.94 -6.11 -2.57
C VAL A 8 6.37 -7.04 -1.45
N GLU A 9 7.54 -7.69 -1.57
CA GLU A 9 8.04 -8.61 -0.55
C GLU A 9 8.19 -7.91 0.80
N LYS A 10 8.73 -6.69 0.79
CA LYS A 10 8.90 -5.89 2.01
C LYS A 10 7.56 -5.56 2.67
N VAL A 11 6.56 -5.15 1.89
CA VAL A 11 5.22 -4.85 2.44
C VAL A 11 4.52 -6.13 2.88
N PHE A 12 4.69 -7.24 2.17
CA PHE A 12 4.16 -8.53 2.57
C PHE A 12 4.74 -8.99 3.92
N GLN A 13 6.05 -8.86 4.13
CA GLN A 13 6.67 -9.14 5.43
C GLN A 13 6.17 -8.22 6.55
N HIS A 14 5.80 -6.97 6.20
CA HIS A 14 5.31 -5.97 7.16
C HIS A 14 3.80 -6.08 7.47
N ARG A 15 2.99 -6.49 6.50
CA ARG A 15 1.51 -6.42 6.56
C ARG A 15 0.78 -7.71 6.25
N GLY A 16 1.50 -8.72 5.76
CA GLY A 16 0.91 -9.94 5.25
C GLY A 16 0.38 -9.80 3.82
N PRO A 17 -0.54 -10.68 3.40
CA PRO A 17 -1.04 -10.75 2.03
C PRO A 17 -1.63 -9.43 1.50
N LEU A 18 -1.50 -9.21 0.19
CA LEU A 18 -1.87 -7.97 -0.48
C LEU A 18 -2.99 -8.19 -1.51
N ALA A 19 -3.90 -7.23 -1.58
CA ALA A 19 -5.05 -7.26 -2.49
C ALA A 19 -4.84 -6.35 -3.72
N GLY A 20 -3.83 -5.50 -3.70
CA GLY A 20 -3.51 -4.65 -4.85
C GLY A 20 -2.42 -3.62 -4.55
N ALA A 21 -1.90 -3.05 -5.62
CA ALA A 21 -0.99 -1.92 -5.58
C ALA A 21 -1.31 -0.90 -6.67
N ALA A 22 -0.86 0.32 -6.45
CA ALA A 22 -0.82 1.36 -7.47
C ALA A 22 0.51 2.09 -7.40
N GLU A 23 0.97 2.62 -8.52
CA GLU A 23 2.25 3.33 -8.63
C GLU A 23 2.11 4.76 -9.12
N THR A 24 3.01 5.60 -8.64
CA THR A 24 3.28 6.97 -9.13
C THR A 24 4.79 7.10 -9.36
N ASP A 25 5.24 8.26 -9.83
CA ASP A 25 6.68 8.53 -10.00
C ASP A 25 7.49 8.40 -8.70
N THR A 26 6.85 8.64 -7.55
CA THR A 26 7.54 8.74 -6.26
C THR A 26 7.25 7.58 -5.32
N HIS A 27 6.06 6.97 -5.40
CA HIS A 27 5.60 5.98 -4.43
C HIS A 27 4.82 4.83 -5.06
N TRP A 28 4.89 3.67 -4.39
CA TRP A 28 3.90 2.61 -4.50
C TRP A 28 2.94 2.68 -3.31
N LEU A 29 1.64 2.58 -3.56
CA LEU A 29 0.61 2.42 -2.54
C LEU A 29 0.15 0.97 -2.54
N PHE A 30 0.15 0.32 -1.38
CA PHE A 30 -0.26 -1.06 -1.21
C PHE A 30 -1.53 -1.18 -0.38
N SER A 31 -2.43 -2.05 -0.82
CA SER A 31 -3.66 -2.42 -0.12
C SER A 31 -3.50 -3.81 0.49
N PRO A 32 -3.57 -3.96 1.83
CA PRO A 32 -3.55 -5.27 2.47
C PRO A 32 -4.86 -6.03 2.17
N SER A 33 -4.77 -7.36 2.03
CA SER A 33 -5.96 -8.22 1.86
C SER A 33 -6.77 -8.33 3.14
N ARG A 34 -6.11 -8.15 4.29
CA ARG A 34 -6.74 -8.17 5.62
C ARG A 34 -6.51 -6.81 6.27
N PRO A 35 -7.40 -5.82 6.03
CA PRO A 35 -7.22 -4.49 6.56
C PRO A 35 -7.28 -4.48 8.09
N ASP A 36 -6.26 -3.93 8.72
CA ASP A 36 -6.28 -3.62 10.14
C ASP A 36 -6.84 -2.21 10.36
N ASN A 37 -7.98 -2.12 11.05
CA ASN A 37 -8.64 -0.83 11.36
C ASN A 37 -7.80 0.07 12.28
N SER A 38 -6.72 -0.45 12.87
CA SER A 38 -5.77 0.30 13.68
C SER A 38 -4.60 0.91 12.88
N ILE A 39 -4.56 0.71 11.55
CA ILE A 39 -3.45 1.12 10.71
C ILE A 39 -3.95 1.76 9.41
N GLY A 40 -3.35 2.88 9.02
CA GLY A 40 -3.67 3.60 7.79
C GLY A 40 -3.07 2.99 6.53
N PRO A 41 -3.07 3.76 5.41
CA PRO A 41 -2.46 3.32 4.16
C PRO A 41 -0.96 3.06 4.32
N THR A 42 -0.44 2.16 3.49
CA THR A 42 0.98 1.79 3.45
C THR A 42 1.56 2.22 2.10
N LEU A 43 2.47 3.19 2.13
CA LEU A 43 3.21 3.63 0.96
C LEU A 43 4.66 3.14 1.04
N VAL A 44 5.29 2.96 -0.12
CA VAL A 44 6.71 2.69 -0.22
C VAL A 44 7.33 3.73 -1.14
N ASN A 45 8.31 4.47 -0.64
CA ASN A 45 9.07 5.41 -1.44
C ASN A 45 9.92 4.64 -2.46
N ARG A 46 9.82 4.98 -3.74
CA ARG A 46 10.52 4.24 -4.82
C ARG A 46 12.03 4.41 -4.75
N GLU A 47 12.48 5.60 -4.39
CA GLU A 47 13.88 5.95 -4.37
C GLU A 47 14.62 5.28 -3.20
N THR A 48 14.06 5.40 -1.99
CA THR A 48 14.67 4.93 -0.74
C THR A 48 14.23 3.52 -0.34
N GLY A 49 13.07 3.08 -0.81
CA GLY A 49 12.45 1.83 -0.37
C GLY A 49 11.85 1.88 1.03
N GLU A 50 11.77 3.06 1.66
CA GLU A 50 11.20 3.21 3.00
C GLU A 50 9.70 2.95 3.01
N ILE A 51 9.22 2.23 4.04
CA ILE A 51 7.79 2.03 4.27
C ILE A 51 7.27 3.24 5.06
N GLU A 52 6.35 3.97 4.44
CA GLU A 52 5.58 5.02 5.08
C GLU A 52 4.22 4.46 5.50
N GLN A 53 4.14 4.04 6.77
CA GLN A 53 2.90 3.59 7.36
C GLN A 53 2.26 4.72 8.17
N TYR A 54 1.05 5.07 7.77
CA TYR A 54 0.28 6.10 8.47
C TYR A 54 -0.59 5.49 9.57
N ASP A 55 -0.90 6.28 10.60
CA ASP A 55 -1.82 5.89 11.67
C ASP A 55 -3.29 5.89 11.20
N THR A 56 -4.23 5.63 12.12
CA THR A 56 -5.67 5.65 11.81
C THR A 56 -6.24 7.05 11.60
N ASN A 57 -5.56 8.11 12.05
CA ASN A 57 -6.11 9.44 12.06
C ASN A 57 -6.18 9.98 10.62
N PRO A 58 -7.39 10.19 10.07
CA PRO A 58 -7.52 10.61 8.68
C PRO A 58 -6.89 11.96 8.38
N LYS A 59 -6.64 12.80 9.38
CA LYS A 59 -5.93 14.06 9.18
C LYS A 59 -4.48 13.85 8.74
N ASN A 60 -3.87 12.72 9.11
CA ASN A 60 -2.47 12.43 8.86
C ASN A 60 -2.27 11.81 7.47
N TRP A 61 -3.18 10.96 7.00
CA TRP A 61 -3.02 10.25 5.72
C TRP A 61 -3.90 10.73 4.57
N ARG A 62 -5.04 11.40 4.83
CA ARG A 62 -5.90 11.88 3.72
C ARG A 62 -5.20 12.87 2.80
N PRO A 63 -4.41 13.85 3.27
CA PRO A 63 -3.67 14.75 2.37
C PRO A 63 -2.69 14.00 1.49
N VAL A 64 -1.98 13.01 2.05
CA VAL A 64 -1.03 12.16 1.32
C VAL A 64 -1.74 11.34 0.24
N LEU A 65 -2.85 10.66 0.56
CA LEU A 65 -3.61 9.93 -0.45
C LEU A 65 -4.21 10.83 -1.52
N LYS A 66 -4.60 12.07 -1.19
CA LYS A 66 -5.04 13.04 -2.19
C LYS A 66 -3.91 13.42 -3.14
N ALA A 67 -2.72 13.72 -2.62
CA ALA A 67 -1.54 14.03 -3.42
C ALA A 67 -1.07 12.83 -4.27
N PHE A 68 -1.17 11.62 -3.73
CA PHE A 68 -0.90 10.39 -4.46
C PHE A 68 -1.90 10.21 -5.62
N ARG A 69 -3.20 10.37 -5.39
CA ARG A 69 -4.24 10.25 -6.42
C ARG A 69 -4.15 11.34 -7.50
N ALA A 70 -3.69 12.54 -7.15
CA ALA A 70 -3.50 13.64 -8.09
C ALA A 70 -2.39 13.38 -9.12
N GLN A 71 -1.51 12.41 -8.87
CA GLN A 71 -0.49 11.94 -9.83
C GLN A 71 -1.02 10.88 -10.80
N GLU A 72 -2.33 10.63 -10.81
CA GLU A 72 -2.99 9.64 -11.70
C GLU A 72 -2.32 8.25 -11.62
N PRO A 73 -2.32 7.61 -10.43
CA PRO A 73 -1.54 6.42 -10.21
C PRO A 73 -1.99 5.26 -11.09
N THR A 74 -1.02 4.52 -11.64
CA THR A 74 -1.28 3.36 -12.48
C THR A 74 -1.39 2.09 -11.61
N PRO A 75 -2.46 1.28 -11.74
CA PRO A 75 -2.56 0.01 -11.03
C PRO A 75 -1.39 -0.92 -11.37
N ARG A 76 -0.87 -1.64 -10.38
CA ARG A 76 0.21 -2.61 -10.56
C ARG A 76 -0.20 -4.00 -10.11
N PRO A 77 0.04 -5.04 -10.94
CA PRO A 77 -0.28 -6.40 -10.58
C PRO A 77 0.66 -6.86 -9.46
N ILE A 78 0.08 -7.40 -8.38
CA ILE A 78 0.84 -8.06 -7.32
C ILE A 78 1.24 -9.46 -7.84
N PRO A 79 2.51 -9.89 -7.66
CA PRO A 79 2.91 -11.27 -7.93
C PRO A 79 2.06 -12.28 -7.13
N THR A 80 1.70 -13.39 -7.77
CA THR A 80 0.71 -14.34 -7.27
C THR A 80 1.02 -14.87 -5.87
N GLU A 81 2.29 -15.05 -5.53
CA GLU A 81 2.75 -15.54 -4.23
C GLU A 81 2.47 -14.58 -3.06
N PHE A 82 2.23 -13.30 -3.33
CA PHE A 82 1.91 -12.28 -2.33
C PHE A 82 0.44 -11.85 -2.38
N TYR A 83 -0.31 -12.29 -3.39
CA TYR A 83 -1.70 -11.89 -3.60
C TYR A 83 -2.67 -12.74 -2.78
N GLU A 84 -3.62 -12.08 -2.13
CA GLU A 84 -4.80 -12.72 -1.53
C GLU A 84 -6.01 -11.81 -1.79
N GLU A 85 -7.17 -12.40 -2.08
CA GLU A 85 -8.40 -11.61 -2.23
C GLU A 85 -8.74 -10.90 -0.92
N PRO A 86 -9.19 -9.63 -0.96
CA PRO A 86 -9.48 -8.90 0.25
C PRO A 86 -10.63 -9.55 1.02
N GLU A 87 -10.43 -9.79 2.31
CA GLU A 87 -11.50 -10.29 3.17
C GLU A 87 -12.58 -9.22 3.30
N HIS A 88 -13.83 -9.61 3.06
CA HIS A 88 -14.97 -8.75 3.36
C HIS A 88 -15.09 -8.55 4.86
N ILE A 89 -14.50 -7.47 5.38
CA ILE A 89 -14.73 -7.05 6.76
C ILE A 89 -16.22 -6.76 6.88
N LYS A 90 -16.94 -7.61 7.62
CA LYS A 90 -18.31 -7.28 8.04
C LYS A 90 -18.22 -5.98 8.84
N ALA A 91 -18.82 -4.92 8.31
CA ALA A 91 -18.96 -3.67 9.06
C ALA A 91 -19.63 -3.99 10.42
N PRO A 92 -19.12 -3.47 11.54
CA PRO A 92 -19.77 -3.62 12.84
C PRO A 92 -21.17 -2.97 12.84
#